data_AF-A0A2V7SPS7-F1
#
_entry.id   AF-A0A2V7SPS7-F1
#
_cell.length_a   1.000
_cell.length_b   1.000
_cell.length_c   1.000
_cell.angle_alpha   90.00
_cell.angle_beta   90.00
_cell.angle_gamma   90.00
#
_symmetry.space_group_name_H-M   'P 1'
#
loop_
_entity.id
_entity.type
_entity.pdbx_description
1 polymer ?
#
loop_
_entity_poly.entity_id
_entity_poly.type
_entity_poly.pdbx_seq_one_letter_code
_entity_poly.pdbx_strand_id
1 'polypeptide(L)'
;MKQHIARALLVAITVVTACGDYKSPTTPYTSTTAAQDSARAPAYSAAHNARRVAFGFNGTASGFPIGAVFLSGGGSFDPSSASNTIPTETDVHSGGGFSCIDGVGQGPLNHCLTGEGVRWDTAQLLASAPFKCTATDAVKTAVTGPGRVVLQADFYRAGDGNEESFRAQMIVSETDLAPNIPGEQTLWIQGVGCGTAKVNFNG
;
A
#
# COMPACT_ATOMS: atom_id res chain seq x y z
N MET A 1 -40.32 29.89 17.61
CA MET A 1 -39.94 31.17 16.96
C MET A 1 -38.56 31.59 17.43
N LYS A 2 -37.53 31.46 16.58
CA LYS A 2 -36.33 32.31 16.56
C LYS A 2 -35.54 31.98 15.28
N GLN A 3 -35.19 33.04 14.56
CA GLN A 3 -34.84 33.08 13.15
C GLN A 3 -33.36 32.75 12.86
N HIS A 4 -33.18 32.31 11.61
CA HIS A 4 -32.01 32.13 10.75
C HIS A 4 -30.82 33.06 10.97
N ILE A 5 -29.59 32.54 10.74
CA ILE A 5 -28.56 33.20 9.91
C ILE A 5 -27.76 32.10 9.17
N ALA A 6 -28.01 31.92 7.88
CA ALA A 6 -27.14 31.18 6.97
C ALA A 6 -26.09 32.16 6.41
N ARG A 7 -24.80 31.87 6.58
CA ARG A 7 -23.70 32.60 5.93
C ARG A 7 -23.19 31.75 4.77
N ALA A 8 -23.52 32.18 3.56
CA ALA A 8 -22.89 31.73 2.33
C ALA A 8 -21.47 32.30 2.26
N LEU A 9 -20.47 31.44 2.09
CA LEU A 9 -19.10 31.85 1.76
C LEU A 9 -18.85 31.53 0.28
N LEU A 10 -18.75 32.57 -0.55
CA LEU A 10 -18.21 32.48 -1.90
C LEU A 10 -16.68 32.38 -1.80
N VAL A 11 -16.09 31.31 -2.34
CA VAL A 11 -14.65 31.23 -2.58
C VAL A 11 -14.42 31.40 -4.08
N ALA A 12 -13.79 32.53 -4.45
CA ALA A 12 -13.41 32.85 -5.81
C ALA A 12 -12.14 32.09 -6.21
N ILE A 13 -12.16 31.47 -7.38
CA ILE A 13 -11.05 30.76 -8.00
C ILE A 13 -10.26 31.78 -8.84
N THR A 14 -8.96 31.93 -8.56
CA THR A 14 -8.01 32.63 -9.43
C THR A 14 -6.99 31.63 -9.98
N VAL A 15 -7.02 31.42 -11.29
CA VAL A 15 -6.02 30.67 -12.05
C VAL A 15 -4.97 31.66 -12.55
N VAL A 16 -3.72 31.52 -12.13
CA VAL A 16 -2.59 32.27 -12.67
C VAL A 16 -1.75 31.33 -13.53
N THR A 17 -1.82 31.51 -14.83
CA THR A 17 -0.92 30.91 -15.83
C THR A 17 0.31 31.81 -15.97
N ALA A 18 1.49 31.31 -15.57
CA ALA A 18 2.77 31.95 -15.83
C ALA A 18 3.54 31.14 -16.88
N CYS A 19 3.56 31.65 -18.12
CA CYS A 19 4.53 31.25 -19.13
C CYS A 19 5.82 32.00 -18.83
N GLY A 20 6.86 31.29 -18.40
CA GLY A 20 8.20 31.84 -18.20
C GLY A 20 9.00 31.78 -19.51
N ASP A 21 9.36 32.96 -20.01
CA ASP A 21 10.11 33.21 -21.24
C ASP A 21 11.52 32.58 -21.27
N TYR A 22 11.83 32.00 -22.43
CA TYR A 22 13.16 31.56 -22.81
C TYR A 22 14.11 32.77 -22.98
N LYS A 23 15.18 32.82 -22.19
CA LYS A 23 16.37 33.64 -22.48
C LYS A 23 17.55 32.73 -22.78
N SER A 24 17.94 32.64 -24.04
CA SER A 24 19.28 32.18 -24.44
C SER A 24 20.29 33.32 -24.29
N PRO A 25 21.48 33.07 -23.71
CA PRO A 25 22.64 33.91 -23.92
C PRO A 25 23.64 33.19 -24.84
N THR A 26 23.96 33.86 -25.94
CA THR A 26 25.08 33.55 -26.83
C THR A 26 26.43 33.85 -26.16
N THR A 27 27.39 32.96 -26.44
CA THR A 27 28.84 32.94 -26.14
C THR A 27 29.56 34.18 -26.73
N PRO A 28 30.83 34.55 -26.38
CA PRO A 28 32.02 33.64 -26.33
C PRO A 28 33.14 34.00 -25.33
N TYR A 29 34.10 33.08 -25.11
CA TYR A 29 35.55 33.37 -25.05
C TYR A 29 36.37 32.05 -25.06
N THR A 30 37.55 32.15 -25.64
CA THR A 30 38.40 31.08 -26.18
C THR A 30 39.52 30.65 -25.23
N SER A 31 39.92 29.37 -25.37
CA SER A 31 41.31 28.85 -25.32
C SER A 31 41.75 27.94 -24.15
N THR A 32 42.12 26.73 -24.58
CA THR A 32 43.30 25.89 -24.23
C THR A 32 43.27 24.78 -23.15
N THR A 33 43.65 23.59 -23.66
CA THR A 33 44.40 22.47 -23.07
C THR A 33 43.77 21.54 -22.03
N ALA A 34 43.31 20.39 -22.55
CA ALA A 34 43.57 19.01 -22.12
C ALA A 34 43.62 18.68 -20.61
N ALA A 35 42.61 17.95 -20.14
CA ALA A 35 42.79 16.75 -19.34
C ALA A 35 41.53 15.87 -19.49
N GLN A 36 41.74 14.58 -19.69
CA GLN A 36 40.71 13.56 -19.72
C GLN A 36 40.04 13.51 -18.34
N ASP A 37 38.75 13.81 -18.27
CA ASP A 37 37.94 13.34 -17.17
C ASP A 37 36.65 12.76 -17.76
N SER A 38 36.53 11.44 -17.63
CA SER A 38 35.36 10.68 -18.03
C SER A 38 34.27 11.02 -17.02
N ALA A 39 33.64 12.18 -17.18
CA ALA A 39 32.47 12.59 -16.43
C ALA A 39 31.34 11.64 -16.83
N ARG A 40 31.24 10.54 -16.10
CA ARG A 40 30.07 9.66 -16.04
C ARG A 40 28.88 10.56 -15.73
N ALA A 41 28.14 10.94 -16.76
CA ALA A 41 26.81 11.49 -16.61
C ALA A 41 26.05 10.57 -15.64
N PRO A 42 25.24 11.10 -14.71
CA PRO A 42 24.32 10.24 -13.98
C PRO A 42 23.48 9.57 -15.06
N ALA A 43 23.72 8.27 -15.25
CA ALA A 43 22.77 7.43 -15.93
C ALA A 43 21.54 7.48 -15.04
N TYR A 44 20.60 8.35 -15.36
CA TYR A 44 19.20 8.01 -15.15
C TYR A 44 19.03 6.73 -15.92
N SER A 45 19.13 5.60 -15.23
CA SER A 45 18.62 4.33 -15.72
C SER A 45 17.24 4.67 -16.25
N ALA A 46 17.07 4.54 -17.57
CA ALA A 46 15.76 4.61 -18.19
C ALA A 46 14.86 3.72 -17.33
N ALA A 47 13.84 4.34 -16.75
CA ALA A 47 12.94 3.74 -15.79
C ALA A 47 12.60 2.32 -16.24
N HIS A 48 12.67 1.38 -15.30
CA HIS A 48 12.00 0.10 -15.47
C HIS A 48 10.60 0.42 -16.00
N ASN A 49 10.32 0.12 -17.27
CA ASN A 49 8.98 0.14 -17.84
C ASN A 49 8.19 -1.06 -17.27
N ALA A 50 8.36 -1.36 -15.99
CA ALA A 50 7.51 -2.29 -15.30
C ALA A 50 6.19 -1.57 -15.12
N ARG A 51 5.18 -2.06 -15.83
CA ARG A 51 3.83 -1.51 -15.76
C ARG A 51 3.36 -1.69 -14.33
N ARG A 52 3.22 -0.57 -13.61
CA ARG A 52 2.65 -0.57 -12.27
C ARG A 52 1.27 -1.22 -12.33
N VAL A 53 1.03 -2.07 -11.35
CA VAL A 53 -0.23 -2.78 -11.17
C VAL A 53 -1.03 -2.00 -10.15
N ALA A 54 -2.20 -1.50 -10.54
CA ALA A 54 -3.17 -0.92 -9.63
C ALA A 54 -4.02 -2.01 -9.00
N PHE A 55 -4.42 -1.82 -7.75
CA PHE A 55 -5.35 -2.72 -7.08
C PHE A 55 -6.27 -1.94 -6.14
N GLY A 56 -7.47 -2.48 -5.93
CA GLY A 56 -8.45 -1.98 -4.97
C GLY A 56 -9.23 -3.13 -4.37
N PHE A 57 -9.54 -3.03 -3.08
CA PHE A 57 -10.25 -4.08 -2.37
C PHE A 57 -11.10 -3.58 -1.21
N ASN A 58 -12.07 -4.41 -0.83
CA ASN A 58 -12.88 -4.25 0.37
C ASN A 58 -13.35 -5.64 0.82
N GLY A 59 -13.04 -6.03 2.07
CA GLY A 59 -13.42 -7.33 2.60
C GLY A 59 -13.12 -7.50 4.09
N THR A 60 -13.36 -8.72 4.55
CA THR A 60 -13.15 -9.13 5.95
C THR A 60 -12.21 -10.32 5.98
N ALA A 61 -11.29 -10.34 6.93
CA ALA A 61 -10.43 -11.47 7.25
C ALA A 61 -10.74 -12.03 8.64
N SER A 62 -10.74 -13.36 8.76
CA SER A 62 -10.94 -14.11 10.00
C SER A 62 -10.41 -15.55 9.85
N GLY A 63 -10.32 -16.35 10.90
CA GLY A 63 -10.01 -17.78 10.78
C GLY A 63 -8.95 -18.29 11.74
N PHE A 64 -8.18 -17.40 12.36
CA PHE A 64 -7.51 -17.71 13.62
C PHE A 64 -8.55 -17.66 14.77
N PRO A 65 -8.28 -18.33 15.91
CA PRO A 65 -9.34 -18.67 16.88
C PRO A 65 -10.15 -17.50 17.45
N ILE A 66 -9.59 -16.27 17.46
CA ILE A 66 -10.26 -15.09 18.00
C ILE A 66 -9.99 -13.89 17.09
N GLY A 67 -11.03 -13.13 16.75
CA GLY A 67 -10.89 -11.84 16.07
C GLY A 67 -11.16 -11.88 14.58
N ALA A 68 -11.57 -10.71 14.09
CA ALA A 68 -11.91 -10.48 12.71
C ALA A 68 -11.65 -9.01 12.38
N VAL A 69 -11.15 -8.77 11.17
CA VAL A 69 -10.77 -7.41 10.73
C VAL A 69 -11.42 -7.12 9.40
N PHE A 70 -12.08 -5.98 9.31
CA PHE A 70 -12.53 -5.40 8.06
C PHE A 70 -11.42 -4.49 7.50
N LEU A 71 -11.11 -4.65 6.21
CA LEU A 71 -10.18 -3.78 5.50
C LEU A 71 -10.78 -3.29 4.19
N SER A 72 -10.44 -2.06 3.86
CA SER A 72 -10.63 -1.49 2.53
C SER A 72 -9.38 -0.73 2.14
N GLY A 73 -9.16 -0.57 0.84
CA GLY A 73 -8.07 0.25 0.36
C GLY A 73 -7.62 -0.17 -1.02
N GLY A 74 -6.40 0.22 -1.35
CA GLY A 74 -5.84 -0.03 -2.66
C GLY A 74 -4.63 0.85 -2.89
N GLY A 75 -4.18 0.87 -4.13
CA GLY A 75 -3.03 1.65 -4.55
C GLY A 75 -2.40 1.07 -5.81
N SER A 76 -1.10 1.23 -5.94
CA SER A 76 -0.35 0.62 -7.04
C SER A 76 1.06 0.22 -6.63
N PHE A 77 1.62 -0.75 -7.33
CA PHE A 77 2.94 -1.29 -7.06
C PHE A 77 3.66 -1.73 -8.33
N ASP A 78 4.99 -1.80 -8.29
CA ASP A 78 5.82 -2.49 -9.28
C ASP A 78 6.23 -3.87 -8.74
N PRO A 79 5.69 -4.98 -9.29
CA PRO A 79 6.05 -6.33 -8.87
C PRO A 79 7.55 -6.62 -8.94
N SER A 80 8.28 -5.98 -9.87
CA SER A 80 9.72 -6.21 -10.06
C SER A 80 10.58 -5.60 -8.97
N SER A 81 10.03 -4.67 -8.18
CA SER A 81 10.70 -4.05 -7.03
C SER A 81 10.56 -4.86 -5.73
N ALA A 82 9.71 -5.90 -5.71
CA ALA A 82 9.34 -6.61 -4.49
C ALA A 82 10.55 -7.28 -3.82
N SER A 83 10.68 -7.15 -2.50
CA SER A 83 11.81 -7.69 -1.73
C SER A 83 11.36 -8.23 -0.37
N ASN A 84 11.95 -9.34 0.06
CA ASN A 84 11.77 -9.86 1.41
C ASN A 84 12.85 -9.38 2.40
N THR A 85 13.86 -8.63 1.94
CA THR A 85 14.84 -7.98 2.82
C THR A 85 14.23 -6.71 3.39
N ILE A 86 14.27 -6.51 4.71
CA ILE A 86 13.66 -5.36 5.39
C ILE A 86 14.74 -4.63 6.21
N PRO A 87 14.85 -3.28 6.11
CA PRO A 87 14.15 -2.43 5.15
C PRO A 87 14.78 -2.51 3.75
N THR A 88 13.94 -2.52 2.71
CA THR A 88 14.35 -2.29 1.32
C THR A 88 13.35 -1.34 0.69
N GLU A 89 13.85 -0.34 -0.05
CA GLU A 89 12.98 0.53 -0.84
C GLU A 89 12.35 -0.28 -1.97
N THR A 90 11.02 -0.23 -2.04
CA THR A 90 10.21 -0.93 -3.05
C THR A 90 9.15 0.03 -3.58
N ASP A 91 8.77 -0.10 -4.85
CA ASP A 91 7.74 0.77 -5.43
C ASP A 91 6.35 0.19 -5.11
N VAL A 92 5.76 0.74 -4.04
CA VAL A 92 4.38 0.53 -3.67
C VAL A 92 3.84 1.77 -2.98
N HIS A 93 2.66 2.20 -3.41
CA HIS A 93 1.93 3.28 -2.80
C HIS A 93 0.51 2.80 -2.59
N SER A 94 0.20 2.39 -1.36
CA SER A 94 -1.10 1.87 -1.01
C SER A 94 -1.41 2.07 0.47
N GLY A 95 -2.70 2.08 0.75
CA GLY A 95 -3.26 2.26 2.08
C GLY A 95 -4.78 2.20 2.03
N GLY A 96 -5.41 2.45 3.17
CA GLY A 96 -6.85 2.51 3.27
C GLY A 96 -7.36 2.48 4.70
N GLY A 97 -8.62 2.07 4.87
CA GLY A 97 -9.25 1.95 6.18
C GLY A 97 -9.17 0.52 6.72
N PHE A 98 -9.03 0.38 8.03
CA PHE A 98 -9.25 -0.90 8.72
C PHE A 98 -10.07 -0.69 9.98
N SER A 99 -10.77 -1.74 10.40
CA SER A 99 -11.38 -1.80 11.72
C SER A 99 -11.43 -3.24 12.21
N CYS A 100 -11.09 -3.46 13.48
CA CYS A 100 -11.27 -4.75 14.13
C CYS A 100 -12.74 -4.89 14.49
N ILE A 101 -13.46 -5.75 13.75
CA ILE A 101 -14.88 -5.99 13.96
C ILE A 101 -15.13 -7.04 15.05
N ASP A 102 -14.08 -7.78 15.42
CA ASP A 102 -14.00 -8.59 16.64
C ASP A 102 -12.56 -8.52 17.19
N GLY A 103 -12.41 -8.63 18.51
CA GLY A 103 -11.13 -8.42 19.19
C GLY A 103 -10.08 -9.45 18.79
N VAL A 104 -8.89 -9.01 18.39
CA VAL A 104 -7.80 -9.90 17.97
C VAL A 104 -6.92 -10.27 19.16
N GLY A 105 -6.83 -11.56 19.47
CA GLY A 105 -6.12 -12.10 20.63
C GLY A 105 -4.76 -12.74 20.34
N GLN A 106 -4.26 -12.61 19.10
CA GLN A 106 -3.05 -13.28 18.66
C GLN A 106 -2.33 -12.54 17.53
N GLY A 107 -1.06 -12.90 17.33
CA GLY A 107 -0.26 -12.38 16.23
C GLY A 107 0.01 -10.87 16.34
N PRO A 108 0.39 -10.23 15.22
CA PRO A 108 0.82 -8.83 15.26
C PRO A 108 -0.30 -7.83 15.59
N LEU A 109 -1.57 -8.17 15.35
CA LEU A 109 -2.72 -7.32 15.67
C LEU A 109 -3.29 -7.61 17.07
N ASN A 110 -2.56 -8.37 17.91
CA ASN A 110 -3.00 -8.64 19.27
C ASN A 110 -3.31 -7.35 20.03
N HIS A 111 -4.41 -7.34 20.79
CA HIS A 111 -4.97 -6.18 21.48
C HIS A 111 -5.66 -5.12 20.59
N CYS A 112 -5.92 -5.43 19.31
CA CYS A 112 -6.89 -4.65 18.55
C CYS A 112 -8.31 -5.01 19.01
N LEU A 113 -8.97 -4.11 19.72
CA LEU A 113 -10.30 -4.35 20.29
C LEU A 113 -11.41 -4.09 19.27
N THR A 114 -12.60 -4.65 19.52
CA THR A 114 -13.77 -4.42 18.67
C THR A 114 -14.08 -2.92 18.53
N GLY A 115 -14.20 -2.46 17.30
CA GLY A 115 -14.42 -1.06 16.93
C GLY A 115 -13.16 -0.22 16.82
N GLU A 116 -11.98 -0.75 17.15
CA GLU A 116 -10.71 -0.05 16.95
C GLU A 116 -10.25 -0.10 15.49
N GLY A 117 -9.30 0.78 15.16
CA GLY A 117 -8.71 0.91 13.84
C GLY A 117 -9.26 2.08 13.04
N VAL A 118 -8.37 2.72 12.27
CA VAL A 118 -8.71 3.88 11.43
C VAL A 118 -8.14 3.74 10.04
N ARG A 119 -6.82 3.53 9.95
CA ARG A 119 -6.11 3.50 8.67
C ARG A 119 -4.98 2.49 8.68
N TRP A 120 -4.59 2.07 7.49
CA TRP A 120 -3.36 1.34 7.26
C TRP A 120 -2.61 1.97 6.08
N ASP A 121 -1.30 1.84 6.07
CA ASP A 121 -0.44 2.15 4.93
C ASP A 121 0.63 1.08 4.74
N THR A 122 1.23 1.07 3.56
CA THR A 122 2.26 0.09 3.23
C THR A 122 3.62 0.57 3.70
N ALA A 123 4.32 -0.31 4.42
CA ALA A 123 5.72 -0.15 4.75
C ALA A 123 6.65 -0.70 3.66
N GLN A 124 6.31 -1.84 3.06
CA GLN A 124 7.13 -2.46 2.00
C GLN A 124 6.32 -3.44 1.16
N LEU A 125 6.65 -3.54 -0.14
CA LEU A 125 6.19 -4.61 -1.02
C LEU A 125 7.07 -5.84 -0.82
N LEU A 126 6.46 -6.96 -0.43
CA LEU A 126 7.16 -8.22 -0.20
C LEU A 126 7.16 -9.06 -1.47
N ALA A 127 8.28 -9.73 -1.78
CA ALA A 127 8.31 -10.67 -2.91
C ALA A 127 7.41 -11.88 -2.66
N SER A 128 7.37 -12.36 -1.41
CA SER A 128 6.50 -13.45 -0.97
C SER A 128 6.19 -13.40 0.52
N ALA A 129 5.19 -14.15 0.97
CA ALA A 129 4.95 -14.39 2.38
C ALA A 129 4.41 -15.81 2.62
N PRO A 130 4.85 -16.50 3.68
CA PRO A 130 4.18 -17.70 4.16
C PRO A 130 2.86 -17.30 4.83
N PHE A 131 1.79 -18.05 4.57
CA PHE A 131 0.48 -17.76 5.15
C PHE A 131 -0.32 -19.03 5.48
N LYS A 132 -1.33 -18.84 6.32
CA LYS A 132 -2.33 -19.83 6.72
C LYS A 132 -3.68 -19.13 6.87
N CYS A 133 -4.77 -19.75 6.44
CA CYS A 133 -6.10 -19.18 6.63
C CYS A 133 -6.64 -19.47 8.03
N THR A 134 -6.30 -20.64 8.57
CA THR A 134 -6.61 -21.05 9.95
C THR A 134 -5.38 -21.54 10.69
N ALA A 135 -5.45 -21.64 12.02
CA ALA A 135 -4.32 -22.13 12.84
C ALA A 135 -3.88 -23.56 12.47
N THR A 136 -4.81 -24.40 12.01
CA THR A 136 -4.59 -25.82 11.69
C THR A 136 -4.13 -26.06 10.25
N ASP A 137 -4.18 -25.04 9.39
CA ASP A 137 -3.79 -25.20 7.99
C ASP A 137 -2.30 -25.50 7.84
N ALA A 138 -1.98 -26.25 6.78
CA ALA A 138 -0.63 -26.28 6.22
C ALA A 138 -0.22 -24.88 5.75
N VAL A 139 1.07 -24.56 5.93
CA VAL A 139 1.66 -23.30 5.43
C VAL A 139 1.62 -23.31 3.90
N LYS A 140 1.18 -22.19 3.34
CA LYS A 140 1.20 -21.89 1.90
C LYS A 140 2.11 -20.69 1.66
N THR A 141 2.48 -20.43 0.41
CA THR A 141 3.28 -19.25 0.03
C THR A 141 2.51 -18.42 -0.99
N ALA A 142 2.32 -17.14 -0.69
CA ALA A 142 1.85 -16.15 -1.65
C ALA A 142 3.05 -15.42 -2.24
N VAL A 143 3.00 -15.12 -3.53
CA VAL A 143 4.06 -14.41 -4.28
C VAL A 143 3.42 -13.20 -4.95
N THR A 144 4.08 -12.05 -4.87
CA THR A 144 3.64 -10.82 -5.55
C THR A 144 3.70 -10.97 -7.06
N GLY A 145 2.69 -10.47 -7.77
CA GLY A 145 2.57 -10.54 -9.21
C GLY A 145 1.36 -9.73 -9.73
N PRO A 146 1.00 -9.86 -11.02
CA PRO A 146 -0.01 -9.01 -11.66
C PRO A 146 -1.41 -9.05 -11.02
N GLY A 147 -1.82 -10.15 -10.41
CA GLY A 147 -3.13 -10.30 -9.75
C GLY A 147 -3.03 -10.60 -8.25
N ARG A 148 -1.87 -10.34 -7.64
CA ARG A 148 -1.62 -10.61 -6.22
C ARG A 148 -0.57 -9.67 -5.67
N VAL A 149 -0.88 -9.04 -4.54
CA VAL A 149 0.06 -8.16 -3.84
C VAL A 149 0.28 -8.69 -2.43
N VAL A 150 1.54 -8.76 -2.03
CA VAL A 150 1.98 -9.13 -0.68
C VAL A 150 2.65 -7.91 -0.05
N LEU A 151 2.14 -7.45 1.09
CA LEU A 151 2.55 -6.20 1.71
C LEU A 151 2.98 -6.45 3.15
N GLN A 152 4.02 -5.73 3.58
CA GLN A 152 4.20 -5.37 4.98
C GLN A 152 3.42 -4.07 5.19
N ALA A 153 2.44 -4.07 6.09
CA ALA A 153 1.58 -2.93 6.35
C ALA A 153 1.64 -2.50 7.82
N ASP A 154 1.49 -1.19 8.01
CA ASP A 154 1.37 -0.55 9.31
C ASP A 154 -0.09 -0.15 9.54
N PHE A 155 -0.59 -0.43 10.73
CA PHE A 155 -1.98 -0.25 11.12
C PHE A 155 -2.06 0.73 12.30
N TYR A 156 -3.04 1.63 12.24
CA TYR A 156 -3.17 2.76 13.16
C TYR A 156 -4.55 2.81 13.83
N ARG A 157 -4.58 2.68 15.15
CA ARG A 157 -5.78 2.92 15.94
C ARG A 157 -6.05 4.41 16.08
N ALA A 158 -7.31 4.72 16.44
CA ALA A 158 -7.69 6.08 16.78
C ALA A 158 -6.94 6.51 18.06
N GLY A 159 -6.27 7.67 18.01
CA GLY A 159 -5.54 8.22 19.15
C GLY A 159 -4.02 8.00 19.11
N ASP A 160 -3.53 7.02 18.35
CA ASP A 160 -2.09 6.73 18.21
C ASP A 160 -1.39 7.67 17.19
N GLY A 161 -2.18 8.50 16.48
CA GLY A 161 -1.66 9.52 15.58
C GLY A 161 -0.91 8.95 14.37
N ASN A 162 0.38 9.28 14.28
CA ASN A 162 1.28 8.80 13.22
C ASN A 162 2.20 7.67 13.69
N GLU A 163 2.11 7.27 14.95
CA GLU A 163 2.82 6.11 15.47
C GLU A 163 2.04 4.84 15.09
N GLU A 164 2.71 3.88 14.45
CA GLU A 164 2.05 2.64 14.07
C GLU A 164 1.66 1.83 15.32
N SER A 165 0.39 1.42 15.38
CA SER A 165 -0.10 0.56 16.47
C SER A 165 0.34 -0.88 16.26
N PHE A 166 0.32 -1.34 15.01
CA PHE A 166 0.66 -2.71 14.62
C PHE A 166 1.39 -2.75 13.29
N ARG A 167 2.29 -3.72 13.13
CA ARG A 167 2.98 -4.00 11.89
C ARG A 167 2.75 -5.47 11.51
N ALA A 168 2.05 -5.71 10.41
CA ALA A 168 1.63 -7.05 9.99
C ALA A 168 1.72 -7.24 8.48
N GLN A 169 1.83 -8.49 8.05
CA GLN A 169 1.76 -8.82 6.63
C GLN A 169 0.30 -8.94 6.17
N MET A 170 0.03 -8.53 4.93
CA MET A 170 -1.25 -8.71 4.27
C MET A 170 -1.10 -9.18 2.83
N ILE A 171 -2.08 -9.93 2.35
CA ILE A 171 -2.16 -10.42 0.96
C ILE A 171 -3.52 -10.04 0.39
N VAL A 172 -3.53 -9.47 -0.81
CA VAL A 172 -4.74 -9.27 -1.61
C VAL A 172 -4.55 -9.99 -2.94
N SER A 173 -5.55 -10.73 -3.40
CA SER A 173 -5.44 -11.61 -4.56
C SER A 173 -6.74 -11.59 -5.37
N GLU A 174 -6.65 -11.54 -6.70
CA GLU A 174 -7.80 -11.72 -7.59
C GLU A 174 -8.33 -13.15 -7.61
N THR A 175 -7.46 -14.10 -7.30
CA THR A 175 -7.77 -15.53 -7.27
C THR A 175 -7.73 -16.05 -5.84
N ASP A 176 -8.47 -17.12 -5.59
CA ASP A 176 -8.53 -17.78 -4.29
C ASP A 176 -7.13 -18.24 -3.81
N LEU A 177 -6.73 -17.75 -2.64
CA LEU A 177 -5.47 -18.11 -1.97
C LEU A 177 -5.48 -19.53 -1.40
N ALA A 178 -6.66 -20.09 -1.11
CA ALA A 178 -6.77 -21.42 -0.54
C ALA A 178 -7.97 -22.20 -1.13
N PRO A 179 -7.88 -22.68 -2.38
CA PRO A 179 -8.95 -23.40 -3.08
C PRO A 179 -9.48 -24.67 -2.40
N ASN A 180 -8.73 -25.20 -1.43
CA ASN A 180 -9.12 -26.37 -0.65
C ASN A 180 -9.96 -26.02 0.60
N ILE A 181 -10.20 -24.74 0.85
CA ILE A 181 -11.04 -24.23 1.94
C ILE A 181 -12.34 -23.71 1.29
N PRO A 182 -13.52 -24.03 1.82
CA PRO A 182 -14.77 -23.52 1.28
C PRO A 182 -14.82 -21.98 1.22
N GLY A 183 -15.28 -21.44 0.09
CA GLY A 183 -15.40 -19.99 -0.15
C GLY A 183 -14.12 -19.37 -0.73
N GLU A 184 -14.22 -18.16 -1.27
CA GLU A 184 -13.09 -17.48 -1.91
C GLU A 184 -12.23 -16.71 -0.90
N GLN A 185 -10.95 -17.10 -0.78
CA GLN A 185 -9.99 -16.46 0.11
C GLN A 185 -9.14 -15.44 -0.68
N THR A 186 -9.66 -14.24 -0.88
CA THR A 186 -8.99 -13.18 -1.67
C THR A 186 -8.28 -12.13 -0.82
N LEU A 187 -8.42 -12.21 0.50
CA LEU A 187 -7.74 -11.38 1.49
C LEU A 187 -7.12 -12.24 2.58
N TRP A 188 -5.95 -11.86 3.06
CA TRP A 188 -5.33 -12.46 4.25
C TRP A 188 -4.60 -11.41 5.07
N ILE A 189 -4.67 -11.54 6.40
CA ILE A 189 -3.94 -10.71 7.37
C ILE A 189 -3.22 -11.61 8.37
N GLN A 190 -1.94 -11.33 8.61
CA GLN A 190 -1.09 -12.10 9.52
C GLN A 190 -1.69 -12.16 10.93
N GLY A 191 -1.88 -13.38 11.43
CA GLY A 191 -2.45 -13.63 12.75
C GLY A 191 -3.98 -13.54 12.84
N VAL A 192 -4.66 -13.05 11.81
CA VAL A 192 -6.13 -12.96 11.77
C VAL A 192 -6.72 -14.08 10.91
N GLY A 193 -6.14 -14.34 9.74
CA GLY A 193 -6.58 -15.41 8.83
C GLY A 193 -6.97 -14.90 7.45
N CYS A 194 -7.76 -15.70 6.74
CA CYS A 194 -8.22 -15.39 5.38
C CYS A 194 -9.64 -14.83 5.37
N GLY A 195 -10.06 -14.30 4.24
CA GLY A 195 -11.47 -14.14 3.98
C GLY A 195 -11.72 -13.59 2.59
N THR A 196 -12.98 -13.24 2.37
CA THR A 196 -13.43 -12.76 1.07
C THR A 196 -13.36 -11.24 1.03
N ALA A 197 -12.71 -10.74 -0.01
CA ALA A 197 -12.75 -9.36 -0.43
C ALA A 197 -13.26 -9.25 -1.87
N LYS A 198 -13.99 -8.18 -2.16
CA LYS A 198 -14.20 -7.72 -3.52
C LYS A 198 -12.90 -7.07 -3.98
N VAL A 199 -12.28 -7.63 -5.01
CA VAL A 199 -10.93 -7.25 -5.44
C VAL A 199 -10.98 -6.87 -6.92
N ASN A 200 -10.21 -5.84 -7.29
CA ASN A 200 -9.96 -5.48 -8.68
C ASN A 200 -8.48 -5.17 -8.85
N PHE A 201 -7.79 -5.79 -9.81
CA PHE A 201 -6.49 -5.34 -10.27
C PHE A 201 -6.60 -4.78 -11.71
N ASN A 202 -5.70 -3.86 -12.03
CA ASN A 202 -5.55 -3.32 -13.37
C ASN A 202 -4.07 -3.06 -13.63
N GLY A 203 -3.52 -3.65 -14.68
CA GLY A 203 -2.11 -3.59 -15.03
C GLY A 203 -1.89 -3.96 -16.48
#